data_AF-A0A914BIA7-F1
#
_entry.id   AF-A0A914BIA7-F1
#
_cell.length_a   1.000
_cell.length_b   1.000
_cell.length_c   1.000
_cell.angle_alpha   90.00
_cell.angle_beta   90.00
_cell.angle_gamma   90.00
#
_symmetry.space_group_name_H-M   'P 1'
#
loop_
_entity.id
_entity.type
_entity.pdbx_description
1 polymer ?
#
loop_
_entity_poly.entity_id
_entity_poly.type
_entity_poly.pdbx_seq_one_letter_code
_entity_poly.pdbx_strand_id
1 'polypeptide(L)'
;MVQIAVLGCGLMGGKIAGCMAYHGHKVKVYDSNAAALDALHSNLEVDKRELKCEGLMIHPNFLGQVLCISRLEEVVRDAEYIFEAVIEDLEIKQNLIREVSHLCSQDAVISTNTLNLDIREIAVKAAYPERVMGLRFLHPVYAVPEVEINPTAFTDQKCVEKVRQFLEGIGKTLFFRSGREALILTPEQINSRKLARRQQLLRQHGMLGIPDRGMPHLGHGGNLTPPQDDECATVVDRDCAICMDRPRDCLLCPCHHLVTCHDCAKSLMNRRDFCPICRKEITETIRVYTS
;
A
#
# COMPACT_ATOMS: atom_id res chain seq x y z
N MET A 1 -15.80 -4.42 0.26
CA MET A 1 -15.92 -4.47 -1.22
C MET A 1 -16.34 -3.09 -1.69
N VAL A 2 -15.66 -2.54 -2.69
CA VAL A 2 -15.76 -1.12 -3.11
C VAL A 2 -16.02 -1.07 -4.62
N GLN A 3 -16.73 -0.03 -5.08
CA GLN A 3 -16.98 0.21 -6.50
C GLN A 3 -15.88 1.12 -7.08
N ILE A 4 -15.24 0.65 -8.15
CA ILE A 4 -14.09 1.31 -8.77
C ILE A 4 -14.37 1.53 -10.25
N ALA A 5 -14.06 2.73 -10.72
CA ALA A 5 -14.01 3.04 -12.14
C ALA A 5 -12.55 3.11 -12.61
N VAL A 6 -12.27 2.51 -13.77
CA VAL A 6 -11.00 2.71 -14.48
C VAL A 6 -11.30 3.28 -15.85
N LEU A 7 -10.69 4.42 -16.17
CA LEU A 7 -10.87 5.15 -17.41
C LEU A 7 -9.62 4.96 -18.27
N GLY A 8 -9.76 4.28 -19.40
CA GLY A 8 -8.67 3.78 -20.21
C GLY A 8 -8.42 2.30 -19.92
N CYS A 9 -8.44 1.50 -20.97
CA CYS A 9 -8.23 0.06 -20.99
C CYS A 9 -6.91 -0.32 -21.69
N GLY A 10 -6.00 0.66 -21.84
CA GLY A 10 -4.65 0.44 -22.32
C GLY A 10 -3.78 -0.35 -21.33
N LEU A 11 -2.45 -0.29 -21.53
CA LEU A 11 -1.50 -1.07 -20.74
C LEU A 11 -1.64 -0.83 -19.23
N MET A 12 -1.71 0.41 -18.77
CA MET A 12 -1.78 0.70 -17.33
C MET A 12 -3.19 0.48 -16.77
N GLY A 13 -4.22 1.00 -17.46
CA GLY A 13 -5.60 0.89 -17.01
C GLY A 13 -6.07 -0.56 -16.86
N GLY A 14 -5.75 -1.44 -17.82
CA GLY A 14 -6.08 -2.87 -17.71
C GLY A 14 -5.42 -3.55 -16.50
N LYS A 15 -4.15 -3.20 -16.20
CA LYS A 15 -3.40 -3.77 -15.06
C LYS A 15 -3.90 -3.21 -13.73
N ILE A 16 -4.30 -1.94 -13.68
CA ILE A 16 -4.93 -1.32 -12.51
C ILE A 16 -6.29 -2.00 -12.26
N ALA A 17 -7.13 -2.13 -13.29
CA ALA A 17 -8.43 -2.80 -13.20
C ALA A 17 -8.29 -4.23 -12.68
N GLY A 18 -7.37 -4.99 -13.26
CA GLY A 18 -7.09 -6.36 -12.84
C GLY A 18 -6.54 -6.43 -11.41
N CYS A 19 -5.64 -5.53 -11.01
CA CYS A 19 -5.12 -5.47 -9.64
C CYS A 19 -6.25 -5.23 -8.62
N MET A 20 -7.19 -4.33 -8.93
CA MET A 20 -8.33 -4.06 -8.04
C MET A 20 -9.29 -5.25 -7.96
N ALA A 21 -9.60 -5.87 -9.11
CA ALA A 21 -10.44 -7.06 -9.14
C ALA A 21 -9.78 -8.26 -8.44
N TYR A 22 -8.46 -8.41 -8.55
CA TYR A 22 -7.73 -9.45 -7.82
C TYR A 22 -7.92 -9.35 -6.30
N HIS A 23 -7.97 -8.13 -5.76
CA HIS A 23 -8.22 -7.86 -4.34
C HIS A 23 -9.72 -7.85 -3.95
N GLY A 24 -10.63 -8.28 -4.82
CA GLY A 24 -12.04 -8.48 -4.45
C GLY A 24 -12.95 -7.27 -4.69
N HIS A 25 -12.50 -6.27 -5.45
CA HIS A 25 -13.31 -5.11 -5.76
C HIS A 25 -14.13 -5.27 -7.05
N LYS A 26 -15.22 -4.49 -7.16
CA LYS A 26 -16.01 -4.43 -8.39
C LYS A 26 -15.47 -3.28 -9.24
N VAL A 27 -15.04 -3.61 -10.45
CA VAL A 27 -14.36 -2.67 -11.33
C VAL A 27 -15.16 -2.51 -12.61
N LYS A 28 -15.61 -1.28 -12.88
CA LYS A 28 -16.17 -0.90 -14.18
C LYS A 28 -15.07 -0.21 -14.99
N VAL A 29 -14.88 -0.63 -16.23
CA VAL A 29 -13.83 -0.11 -17.11
C VAL A 29 -14.48 0.56 -18.31
N TYR A 30 -14.03 1.78 -18.59
CA TYR A 30 -14.41 2.56 -19.76
C TYR A 30 -13.21 2.76 -20.68
N ASP A 31 -13.42 2.65 -21.99
CA ASP A 31 -12.48 3.10 -23.01
C ASP A 31 -13.29 3.56 -24.24
N SER A 32 -12.79 4.57 -24.96
CA SER A 32 -13.43 5.02 -26.19
C SER A 32 -13.19 4.04 -27.35
N ASN A 33 -12.17 3.18 -27.25
CA ASN A 33 -11.86 2.14 -28.21
C ASN A 33 -12.48 0.80 -27.79
N ALA A 34 -13.50 0.36 -28.53
CA ALA A 34 -14.16 -0.93 -28.31
C ALA A 34 -13.20 -2.12 -28.37
N ALA A 35 -12.19 -2.10 -29.27
CA ALA A 35 -11.22 -3.18 -29.38
C ALA A 35 -10.36 -3.34 -28.11
N ALA A 36 -10.10 -2.24 -27.39
CA ALA A 36 -9.39 -2.30 -26.11
C ALA A 36 -10.24 -2.98 -25.03
N LEU A 37 -11.54 -2.68 -24.99
CA LEU A 37 -12.50 -3.31 -24.07
C LEU A 37 -12.66 -4.82 -24.36
N ASP A 38 -12.77 -5.19 -25.63
CA ASP A 38 -12.89 -6.60 -26.05
C ASP A 38 -11.64 -7.42 -25.67
N ALA A 39 -10.47 -6.80 -25.76
CA ALA A 39 -9.20 -7.43 -25.41
C ALA A 39 -8.97 -7.56 -23.90
N LEU A 40 -9.68 -6.81 -23.04
CA LEU A 40 -9.40 -6.72 -21.61
C LEU A 40 -9.43 -8.08 -20.93
N HIS A 41 -10.50 -8.85 -21.11
CA HIS A 41 -10.66 -10.15 -20.45
C HIS A 41 -9.55 -11.13 -20.86
N SER A 42 -9.19 -11.15 -22.15
CA SER A 42 -8.07 -11.96 -22.64
C SER A 42 -6.74 -11.55 -22.01
N ASN A 43 -6.50 -10.25 -21.86
CA ASN A 43 -5.30 -9.71 -21.21
C ASN A 43 -5.26 -10.08 -19.72
N LEU A 44 -6.38 -10.02 -19.01
CA LEU A 44 -6.46 -10.43 -17.60
C LEU A 44 -6.19 -11.93 -17.41
N GLU A 45 -6.62 -12.78 -18.34
CA GLU A 45 -6.30 -14.21 -18.32
C GLU A 45 -4.82 -14.50 -18.65
N VAL A 46 -4.16 -13.66 -19.45
CA VAL A 46 -2.70 -13.70 -19.61
C VAL A 46 -2.02 -13.32 -18.30
N ASP A 47 -2.43 -12.21 -17.68
CA ASP A 47 -1.87 -11.73 -16.41
C ASP A 47 -1.96 -12.79 -15.32
N LYS A 48 -3.13 -13.41 -15.19
CA LYS A 48 -3.37 -14.49 -14.23
C LYS A 48 -2.39 -15.65 -14.43
N ARG A 49 -2.14 -16.05 -15.68
CA ARG A 49 -1.17 -17.11 -16.00
C ARG A 49 0.25 -16.71 -15.64
N GLU A 50 0.67 -15.50 -16.01
CA GLU A 50 2.01 -14.98 -15.70
C GLU A 50 2.24 -14.87 -14.19
N LEU A 51 1.30 -14.28 -13.45
CA LEU A 51 1.39 -14.13 -12.00
C LEU A 51 1.46 -15.48 -11.28
N LYS A 52 0.72 -16.49 -11.78
CA LYS A 52 0.80 -17.85 -11.27
C LYS A 52 2.17 -18.47 -11.51
N CYS A 53 2.72 -18.34 -12.71
CA CYS A 53 4.06 -18.82 -13.04
C CYS A 53 5.15 -18.15 -12.20
N GLU A 54 5.01 -16.85 -11.93
CA GLU A 54 5.94 -16.07 -11.11
C GLU A 54 5.79 -16.32 -9.60
N GLY A 55 4.73 -17.01 -9.16
CA GLY A 55 4.44 -17.23 -7.74
C GLY A 55 4.02 -15.95 -7.01
N LEU A 56 3.38 -15.02 -7.73
CA LEU A 56 2.90 -13.74 -7.21
C LEU A 56 1.40 -13.76 -6.88
N MET A 57 0.72 -14.88 -7.12
CA MET A 57 -0.68 -15.10 -6.73
C MET A 57 -0.77 -15.82 -5.38
N ILE A 58 -1.54 -15.23 -4.48
CA ILE A 58 -1.99 -15.78 -3.20
C ILE A 58 -3.18 -16.70 -3.44
N HIS A 59 -4.18 -16.20 -4.15
CA HIS A 59 -5.39 -16.92 -4.50
C HIS A 59 -5.36 -17.31 -5.98
N PRO A 60 -5.96 -18.45 -6.36
CA PRO A 60 -5.89 -18.95 -7.74
C PRO A 60 -6.70 -18.10 -8.73
N ASN A 61 -7.64 -17.28 -8.24
CA ASN A 61 -8.59 -16.52 -9.05
C ASN A 61 -8.70 -15.09 -8.55
N PHE A 62 -9.19 -14.22 -9.42
CA PHE A 62 -9.57 -12.86 -9.05
C PHE A 62 -10.85 -12.94 -8.22
N LEU A 63 -10.85 -12.29 -7.06
CA LEU A 63 -11.96 -12.36 -6.10
C LEU A 63 -13.12 -11.43 -6.49
N GLY A 64 -12.82 -10.41 -7.28
CA GLY A 64 -13.75 -9.38 -7.72
C GLY A 64 -14.22 -9.59 -9.16
N GLN A 65 -14.84 -8.55 -9.72
CA GLN A 65 -15.41 -8.58 -11.06
C GLN A 65 -14.91 -7.38 -11.87
N VAL A 66 -14.62 -7.62 -13.15
CA VAL A 66 -14.34 -6.57 -14.13
C VAL A 66 -15.48 -6.53 -15.14
N LEU A 67 -16.05 -5.35 -15.35
CA LEU A 67 -17.13 -5.09 -16.29
C LEU A 67 -16.68 -4.01 -17.28
N CYS A 68 -16.57 -4.37 -18.56
CA CYS A 68 -16.36 -3.41 -19.64
C CYS A 68 -17.69 -2.72 -19.99
N ILE A 69 -17.70 -1.39 -19.98
CA ILE A 69 -18.89 -0.59 -20.26
C ILE A 69 -18.50 0.55 -21.20
N SER A 70 -19.24 0.72 -22.29
CA SER A 70 -18.97 1.73 -23.33
C SER A 70 -19.54 3.11 -23.02
N ARG A 71 -20.32 3.26 -21.95
CA ARG A 71 -20.91 4.53 -21.52
C ARG A 71 -20.23 5.02 -20.24
N LEU A 72 -19.55 6.17 -20.34
CA LEU A 72 -18.79 6.77 -19.25
C LEU A 72 -19.63 6.99 -17.98
N GLU A 73 -20.84 7.52 -18.12
CA GLU A 73 -21.74 7.80 -17.00
C GLU A 73 -22.05 6.54 -16.16
N GLU A 74 -22.31 5.40 -16.80
CA GLU A 74 -22.63 4.14 -16.11
C GLU A 74 -21.42 3.58 -15.35
N VAL A 75 -20.21 3.92 -15.80
CA VAL A 75 -18.94 3.51 -15.19
C VAL A 75 -18.68 4.31 -13.92
N VAL A 76 -18.90 5.64 -13.95
CA VAL A 76 -18.45 6.54 -12.88
C VAL A 76 -19.51 6.88 -11.84
N ARG A 77 -20.81 6.72 -12.16
CA ARG A 77 -21.92 7.17 -11.29
C ARG A 77 -21.82 6.62 -9.86
N ASP A 78 -21.56 5.32 -9.72
CA ASP A 78 -21.51 4.62 -8.42
C ASP A 78 -20.08 4.41 -7.90
N ALA A 79 -19.07 4.95 -8.58
CA ALA A 79 -17.67 4.69 -8.26
C ALA A 79 -17.22 5.53 -7.05
N GLU A 80 -16.54 4.90 -6.10
CA GLU A 80 -15.91 5.58 -4.96
C GLU A 80 -14.49 6.03 -5.28
N TYR A 81 -13.81 5.28 -6.16
CA TYR A 81 -12.46 5.58 -6.65
C TYR A 81 -12.46 5.49 -8.16
N ILE A 82 -11.90 6.51 -8.81
CA ILE A 82 -11.80 6.64 -10.25
C ILE A 82 -10.32 6.76 -10.61
N PHE A 83 -9.82 5.81 -11.39
CA PHE A 83 -8.44 5.76 -11.87
C PHE A 83 -8.41 6.10 -13.37
N GLU A 84 -7.87 7.26 -13.71
CA GLU A 84 -7.68 7.71 -15.08
C GLU A 84 -6.30 7.27 -15.59
N ALA A 85 -6.31 6.51 -16.69
CA ALA A 85 -5.13 5.99 -17.37
C ALA A 85 -5.34 6.00 -18.91
N VAL A 86 -5.91 7.08 -19.44
CA VAL A 86 -6.02 7.36 -20.87
C VAL A 86 -4.72 7.94 -21.43
N ILE A 87 -4.70 8.17 -22.74
CA ILE A 87 -3.55 8.70 -23.47
C ILE A 87 -3.02 10.01 -22.86
N GLU A 88 -1.71 10.21 -22.99
CA GLU A 88 -0.99 11.30 -22.34
C GLU A 88 -1.15 12.62 -23.12
N ASP A 89 -2.38 13.13 -23.14
CA ASP A 89 -2.75 14.40 -23.75
C ASP A 89 -3.53 15.26 -22.73
N LEU A 90 -3.10 16.52 -22.58
CA LEU A 90 -3.65 17.41 -21.56
C LEU A 90 -5.11 17.76 -21.83
N GLU A 91 -5.47 18.06 -23.08
CA GLU A 91 -6.83 18.47 -23.42
C GLU A 91 -7.81 17.33 -23.23
N ILE A 92 -7.41 16.12 -23.65
CA ILE A 92 -8.22 14.91 -23.47
C ILE A 92 -8.44 14.62 -21.99
N LYS A 93 -7.38 14.65 -21.17
CA LYS A 93 -7.52 14.41 -19.72
C LYS A 93 -8.35 15.48 -19.02
N GLN A 94 -8.16 16.75 -19.36
CA GLN A 94 -8.95 17.86 -18.82
C GLN A 94 -10.44 17.71 -19.17
N ASN A 95 -10.75 17.40 -20.44
CA ASN A 95 -12.13 17.24 -20.88
C ASN A 95 -12.80 16.04 -20.21
N LEU A 96 -12.07 14.91 -20.11
CA LEU A 96 -12.54 13.72 -19.43
C LEU A 96 -12.77 13.97 -17.94
N ILE A 97 -11.81 14.57 -17.22
CA ILE A 97 -11.93 14.82 -15.78
C ILE A 97 -13.04 15.83 -15.49
N ARG A 98 -13.22 16.85 -16.34
CA ARG A 98 -14.39 17.74 -16.25
C ARG A 98 -15.69 16.93 -16.31
N GLU A 99 -15.88 16.12 -17.35
CA GLU A 99 -17.09 15.31 -17.53
C GLU A 99 -17.31 14.35 -16.36
N VAL A 100 -16.28 13.59 -15.99
CA VAL A 100 -16.31 12.64 -14.86
C VAL A 100 -16.68 13.34 -13.56
N SER A 101 -16.11 14.53 -13.29
CA SER A 101 -16.38 15.26 -12.05
C SER A 101 -17.84 15.70 -11.89
N HIS A 102 -18.60 15.78 -12.99
CA HIS A 102 -20.03 16.06 -12.99
C HIS A 102 -20.89 14.79 -12.90
N LEU A 103 -20.40 13.65 -13.38
CA LEU A 103 -21.16 12.40 -13.47
C LEU A 103 -20.97 11.49 -12.24
N CYS A 104 -19.83 11.59 -11.55
CA CYS A 104 -19.52 10.76 -10.40
C CYS A 104 -20.20 11.28 -9.11
N SER A 105 -20.30 10.41 -8.10
CA SER A 105 -20.69 10.82 -6.75
C SER A 105 -19.80 11.95 -6.20
N GLN A 106 -20.37 12.80 -5.33
CA GLN A 106 -19.64 13.89 -4.67
C GLN A 106 -18.54 13.38 -3.73
N ASP A 107 -18.65 12.14 -3.25
CA ASP A 107 -17.65 11.51 -2.38
C ASP A 107 -16.57 10.73 -3.14
N ALA A 108 -16.67 10.65 -4.47
CA ALA A 108 -15.73 9.90 -5.29
C ALA A 108 -14.36 10.58 -5.33
N VAL A 109 -13.28 9.80 -5.32
CA VAL A 109 -11.93 10.31 -5.54
C VAL A 109 -11.54 10.10 -7.00
N ILE A 110 -11.01 11.15 -7.64
CA ILE A 110 -10.53 11.10 -9.02
C ILE A 110 -9.00 11.13 -8.98
N SER A 111 -8.38 10.15 -9.63
CA SER A 111 -6.93 10.07 -9.70
C SER A 111 -6.46 9.93 -11.14
N THR A 112 -5.34 10.57 -11.47
CA THR A 112 -4.70 10.44 -12.78
C THR A 112 -3.36 9.71 -12.67
N ASN A 113 -3.16 8.74 -13.55
CA ASN A 113 -1.90 8.01 -13.73
C ASN A 113 -0.99 8.69 -14.76
N THR A 114 -1.01 10.03 -14.82
CA THR A 114 -0.13 10.82 -15.70
C THR A 114 1.35 10.62 -15.33
N LEU A 115 2.19 10.58 -16.36
CA LEU A 115 3.64 10.48 -16.23
C LEU A 115 4.27 11.88 -16.18
N ASN A 116 3.86 12.78 -17.08
CA ASN A 116 4.61 14.02 -17.34
C ASN A 116 3.77 15.30 -17.23
N LEU A 117 2.45 15.19 -17.19
CA LEU A 117 1.57 16.36 -17.18
C LEU A 117 1.43 16.92 -15.77
N ASP A 118 1.24 18.24 -15.68
CA ASP A 118 0.97 18.89 -14.41
C ASP A 118 -0.45 18.57 -13.95
N ILE A 119 -0.57 17.90 -12.81
CA ILE A 119 -1.85 17.49 -12.24
C ILE A 119 -2.74 18.70 -11.94
N ARG A 120 -2.15 19.87 -11.66
CA ARG A 120 -2.91 21.12 -11.45
C ARG A 120 -3.60 21.56 -12.73
N GLU A 121 -2.90 21.48 -13.85
CA GLU A 121 -3.46 21.79 -15.17
C GLU A 121 -4.55 20.78 -15.55
N ILE A 122 -4.37 19.51 -15.21
CA ILE A 122 -5.41 18.49 -15.41
C ILE A 122 -6.66 18.80 -14.57
N ALA A 123 -6.47 19.16 -13.30
CA ALA A 123 -7.56 19.38 -12.34
C ALA A 123 -8.31 20.70 -12.56
N VAL A 124 -7.76 21.67 -13.29
CA VAL A 124 -8.32 23.03 -13.41
C VAL A 124 -9.74 23.08 -13.98
N LYS A 125 -10.13 22.10 -14.80
CA LYS A 125 -11.47 22.00 -15.39
C LYS A 125 -12.41 21.09 -14.59
N ALA A 126 -11.97 20.49 -13.50
CA ALA A 126 -12.84 19.69 -12.63
C ALA A 126 -13.82 20.59 -11.88
N ALA A 127 -15.04 20.12 -11.67
CA ALA A 127 -16.02 20.83 -10.83
C ALA A 127 -15.58 20.91 -9.36
N TYR A 128 -14.84 19.89 -8.90
CA TYR A 128 -14.38 19.71 -7.52
C TYR A 128 -12.90 19.30 -7.52
N PRO A 129 -11.97 20.23 -7.81
CA PRO A 129 -10.54 19.92 -7.94
C PRO A 129 -9.92 19.39 -6.65
N GLU A 130 -10.52 19.63 -5.49
CA GLU A 130 -10.10 19.11 -4.20
C GLU A 130 -10.17 17.58 -4.06
N ARG A 131 -10.91 16.93 -4.97
CA ARG A 131 -11.01 15.46 -5.06
C ARG A 131 -10.11 14.85 -6.12
N VAL A 132 -9.32 15.67 -6.82
CA VAL A 132 -8.42 15.25 -7.89
C VAL A 132 -6.99 15.14 -7.35
N MET A 133 -6.29 14.06 -7.66
CA MET A 133 -4.86 13.89 -7.33
C MET A 133 -4.11 13.08 -8.40
N GLY A 134 -2.79 13.16 -8.39
CA GLY A 134 -1.96 12.22 -9.13
C GLY A 134 -1.78 10.94 -8.31
N LEU A 135 -1.98 9.80 -8.96
CA LEU A 135 -1.72 8.51 -8.38
C LEU A 135 -1.09 7.61 -9.45
N ARG A 136 0.22 7.43 -9.34
CA ARG A 136 1.02 6.73 -10.35
C ARG A 136 1.33 5.32 -9.87
N PHE A 137 0.70 4.35 -10.50
CA PHE A 137 1.06 2.95 -10.33
C PHE A 137 2.33 2.67 -11.10
N LEU A 138 3.30 2.03 -10.45
CA LEU A 138 4.53 1.60 -11.11
C LEU A 138 4.30 0.27 -11.84
N HIS A 139 4.92 0.11 -13.00
CA HIS A 139 4.89 -1.14 -13.74
C HIS A 139 5.99 -2.10 -13.26
N PRO A 140 5.71 -3.41 -13.08
CA PRO A 140 4.42 -4.09 -13.24
C PRO A 140 3.48 -3.93 -12.02
N VAL A 141 2.23 -3.53 -12.26
CA VAL A 141 1.27 -3.12 -11.22
C VAL A 141 1.01 -4.21 -10.18
N TYR A 142 0.96 -5.48 -10.55
CA TYR A 142 0.70 -6.57 -9.59
C TYR A 142 1.89 -6.88 -8.67
N ALA A 143 3.10 -6.69 -9.18
CA ALA A 143 4.34 -7.07 -8.50
C ALA A 143 4.91 -5.93 -7.67
N VAL A 144 4.75 -4.69 -8.13
CA VAL A 144 5.29 -3.49 -7.49
C VAL A 144 4.22 -2.95 -6.52
N PRO A 145 4.42 -3.07 -5.20
CA PRO A 145 3.48 -2.54 -4.22
C PRO A 145 3.49 -1.01 -4.16
N GLU A 146 4.56 -0.37 -4.60
CA GLU A 146 4.72 1.08 -4.50
C GLU A 146 3.81 1.83 -5.48
N VAL A 147 3.11 2.84 -4.95
CA VAL A 147 2.28 3.77 -5.73
C VAL A 147 2.69 5.19 -5.34
N GLU A 148 3.07 5.99 -6.34
CA GLU A 148 3.44 7.39 -6.10
C GLU A 148 2.17 8.22 -5.96
N ILE A 149 2.06 8.98 -4.87
CA ILE A 149 0.95 9.90 -4.63
C ILE A 149 1.44 11.34 -4.79
N ASN A 150 0.70 12.11 -5.60
CA ASN A 150 1.02 13.48 -5.95
C ASN A 150 -0.24 14.36 -5.74
N PRO A 151 -0.51 14.81 -4.52
CA PRO A 151 -1.58 15.77 -4.26
C PRO A 151 -1.22 17.13 -4.88
N THR A 152 -2.25 17.91 -5.21
CA THR A 152 -2.10 19.28 -5.68
C THR A 152 -2.38 20.26 -4.54
N ALA A 153 -2.17 21.55 -4.78
CA ALA A 153 -2.58 22.62 -3.86
C ALA A 153 -4.10 22.65 -3.61
N PHE A 154 -4.89 22.04 -4.48
CA PHE A 154 -6.35 21.97 -4.34
C PHE A 154 -6.78 20.76 -3.51
N THR A 155 -6.02 19.66 -3.56
CA THR A 155 -6.41 18.35 -3.05
C THR A 155 -6.63 18.38 -1.53
N ASP A 156 -7.80 17.95 -1.07
CA ASP A 156 -8.11 17.89 0.36
C ASP A 156 -7.34 16.75 1.04
N GLN A 157 -6.89 16.99 2.28
CA GLN A 157 -6.17 16.02 3.08
C GLN A 157 -7.03 14.77 3.37
N LYS A 158 -8.35 14.94 3.51
CA LYS A 158 -9.28 13.80 3.68
C LYS A 158 -9.28 12.89 2.45
N CYS A 159 -9.15 13.48 1.26
CA CYS A 159 -9.08 12.73 0.00
C CYS A 159 -7.81 11.88 -0.05
N VAL A 160 -6.66 12.46 0.30
CA VAL A 160 -5.37 11.77 0.40
C VAL A 160 -5.45 10.61 1.39
N GLU A 161 -6.01 10.85 2.58
CA GLU A 161 -6.14 9.83 3.62
C GLU A 161 -7.08 8.69 3.21
N LYS A 162 -8.21 9.01 2.55
CA LYS A 162 -9.15 8.01 2.01
C LYS A 162 -8.49 7.10 0.98
N VAL A 163 -7.62 7.64 0.12
CA VAL A 163 -6.87 6.84 -0.87
C VAL A 163 -5.80 6.00 -0.19
N ARG A 164 -5.08 6.59 0.77
CA ARG A 164 -4.03 5.91 1.54
C ARG A 164 -4.58 4.67 2.24
N GLN A 165 -5.65 4.83 3.02
CA GLN A 165 -6.29 3.71 3.75
C GLN A 165 -6.76 2.60 2.80
N PHE A 166 -7.36 2.98 1.67
CA PHE A 166 -7.84 2.02 0.67
C PHE A 166 -6.70 1.21 0.05
N LEU A 167 -5.66 1.88 -0.45
CA LEU A 167 -4.55 1.23 -1.13
C LEU A 167 -3.67 0.42 -0.17
N GLU A 168 -3.42 0.91 1.04
CA GLU A 168 -2.73 0.12 2.07
C GLU A 168 -3.53 -1.11 2.48
N GLY A 169 -4.86 -1.01 2.53
CA GLY A 169 -5.76 -2.14 2.80
C GLY A 169 -5.65 -3.28 1.78
N ILE A 170 -5.26 -2.97 0.53
CA ILE A 170 -4.96 -3.97 -0.51
C ILE A 170 -3.45 -4.27 -0.64
N GLY A 171 -2.64 -3.88 0.36
CA GLY A 171 -1.23 -4.20 0.45
C GLY A 171 -0.34 -3.41 -0.52
N LYS A 172 -0.78 -2.23 -0.97
CA LYS A 172 0.06 -1.23 -1.64
C LYS A 172 0.75 -0.33 -0.63
N THR A 173 1.85 0.29 -1.06
CA THR A 173 2.61 1.24 -0.24
C THR A 173 2.65 2.57 -0.97
N LEU A 174 2.07 3.61 -0.36
CA LEU A 174 2.14 4.95 -0.94
C LEU A 174 3.47 5.60 -0.60
N PHE A 175 4.02 6.35 -1.54
CA PHE A 175 5.18 7.19 -1.28
C PHE A 175 5.03 8.53 -1.99
N PHE A 176 5.65 9.54 -1.41
CA PHE A 176 5.78 10.85 -2.01
C PHE A 176 7.15 10.98 -2.64
N ARG A 177 7.22 11.69 -3.76
CA ARG A 177 8.47 12.04 -4.40
C ARG A 177 8.43 13.49 -4.85
N SER A 178 9.53 14.20 -4.58
CA SER A 178 9.77 15.52 -5.14
C SER A 178 10.29 15.37 -6.58
N GLY A 179 9.64 16.04 -7.53
CA GLY A 179 10.05 16.06 -8.93
C GLY A 179 8.88 15.90 -9.89
N ARG A 180 9.10 16.29 -11.15
CA ARG A 180 8.08 16.19 -12.22
C ARG A 180 8.26 14.97 -13.11
N GLU A 181 9.47 14.42 -13.19
CA GLU A 181 9.81 13.29 -14.06
C GLU A 181 9.20 12.01 -13.54
N ALA A 182 8.53 11.21 -14.37
CA ALA A 182 7.99 9.92 -13.93
C ALA A 182 9.08 8.95 -13.45
N LEU A 183 8.82 8.23 -12.36
CA LEU A 183 9.67 7.12 -11.94
C LEU A 183 9.40 5.91 -12.83
N ILE A 184 10.35 5.57 -13.70
CA ILE A 184 10.31 4.36 -14.52
C ILE A 184 11.36 3.40 -13.99
N LEU A 185 10.92 2.18 -13.65
CA LEU A 185 11.80 1.18 -13.09
C LEU A 185 12.64 0.50 -14.18
N THR A 186 13.92 0.28 -13.90
CA THR A 186 14.78 -0.54 -14.76
C THR A 186 14.40 -2.02 -14.67
N PRO A 187 14.77 -2.87 -15.64
CA PRO A 187 14.50 -4.32 -15.56
C PRO A 187 15.07 -4.98 -14.30
N GLU A 188 16.26 -4.55 -13.87
CA GLU A 188 16.88 -5.02 -12.62
C GLU A 188 16.06 -4.62 -11.39
N GLN A 189 15.59 -3.38 -11.34
CA GLN A 189 14.73 -2.87 -10.28
C GLN A 189 13.37 -3.59 -10.24
N ILE A 190 12.80 -3.91 -11.40
CA ILE A 190 11.57 -4.71 -11.52
C ILE A 190 11.78 -6.11 -10.96
N ASN A 191 12.86 -6.79 -11.39
CA ASN A 191 13.17 -8.14 -10.94
C ASN A 191 13.44 -8.20 -9.43
N SER A 192 14.17 -7.22 -8.90
CA SER A 192 14.41 -7.09 -7.46
C SER A 192 13.10 -6.96 -6.68
N ARG A 193 12.19 -6.08 -7.13
CA ARG A 193 10.87 -5.90 -6.50
C ARG A 193 9.97 -7.13 -6.60
N LYS A 194 9.95 -7.80 -7.77
CA LYS A 194 9.24 -9.08 -7.95
C LYS A 194 9.73 -10.12 -6.95
N LEU A 195 11.05 -10.26 -6.82
CA LEU A 195 11.65 -11.21 -5.88
C LEU A 195 11.29 -10.87 -4.42
N ALA A 196 11.39 -9.60 -4.03
CA ALA A 196 11.03 -9.13 -2.70
C ALA A 196 9.54 -9.38 -2.39
N ARG A 197 8.65 -9.08 -3.35
CA ARG A 197 7.22 -9.34 -3.21
C ARG A 197 6.94 -10.83 -3.07
N ARG A 198 7.54 -11.68 -3.89
CA ARG A 198 7.41 -13.14 -3.77
C ARG A 198 7.86 -13.64 -2.40
N GLN A 199 9.00 -13.16 -1.89
CA GLN A 199 9.47 -13.50 -0.55
C GLN A 199 8.49 -13.03 0.54
N GLN A 200 7.93 -11.83 0.41
CA GLN A 200 6.91 -11.31 1.33
C GLN A 200 5.68 -12.22 1.34
N LEU A 201 5.17 -12.60 0.16
CA LEU A 201 4.04 -13.52 0.04
C LEU A 201 4.37 -14.87 0.69
N LEU A 202 5.52 -15.46 0.40
CA LEU A 202 5.96 -16.72 1.01
C LEU A 202 6.07 -16.63 2.53
N ARG A 203 6.50 -15.50 3.10
CA ARG A 203 6.54 -15.31 4.57
C ARG A 203 5.13 -15.20 5.16
N GLN A 204 4.24 -14.46 4.50
CA GLN A 204 2.85 -14.33 4.94
C GLN A 204 2.10 -15.67 4.87
N HIS A 205 2.38 -16.50 3.86
CA HIS A 205 1.78 -17.83 3.71
C HIS A 205 2.50 -18.91 4.53
N GLY A 206 3.79 -18.75 4.78
CA GLY A 206 4.63 -19.66 5.57
C GLY A 206 4.25 -19.71 7.06
N MET A 207 3.49 -18.75 7.57
CA MET A 207 2.85 -18.86 8.89
C MET A 207 1.73 -19.92 8.94
N LEU A 208 1.23 -20.39 7.79
CA LEU A 208 0.31 -21.54 7.68
C LEU A 208 1.05 -22.84 7.27
N GLY A 209 2.38 -22.84 7.22
CA GLY A 209 3.16 -23.95 6.69
C GLY A 209 4.62 -23.95 7.13
N ILE A 210 4.88 -23.83 8.44
CA ILE A 210 6.16 -24.29 9.00
C ILE A 210 6.14 -25.82 8.87
N PRO A 211 6.97 -26.45 8.03
CA PRO A 211 7.17 -27.88 8.13
C PRO A 211 7.77 -28.14 9.50
N ASP A 212 7.25 -29.14 10.20
CA ASP A 212 7.83 -29.69 11.43
C ASP A 212 9.26 -30.18 11.15
N ARG A 213 10.21 -29.25 11.08
CA ARG A 213 11.63 -29.54 11.10
C ARG A 213 11.91 -29.80 12.56
N GLY A 214 11.82 -31.09 12.91
CA GLY A 214 12.09 -31.62 14.24
C GLY A 214 13.17 -30.80 14.92
N MET A 215 12.76 -30.17 16.02
CA MET A 215 13.64 -29.44 16.91
C MET A 215 14.78 -30.39 17.31
N PRO A 216 16.06 -30.02 17.20
CA PRO A 216 17.14 -30.85 17.74
C PRO A 216 16.88 -31.07 19.23
N HIS A 217 16.79 -32.33 19.65
CA HIS A 217 16.66 -32.69 21.06
C HIS A 217 17.84 -32.10 21.86
N LEU A 218 17.60 -31.00 22.57
CA LEU A 218 18.50 -30.42 23.56
C LEU A 218 18.03 -30.77 24.97
N GLY A 219 17.68 -32.04 25.18
CA GLY A 219 17.43 -32.56 26.52
C GLY A 219 18.73 -32.58 27.31
N HIS A 220 18.90 -31.62 28.22
CA HIS A 220 19.78 -31.78 29.36
C HIS A 220 19.02 -32.60 30.40
N GLY A 221 19.52 -33.80 30.70
CA GLY A 221 18.92 -34.70 31.69
C GLY A 221 19.13 -34.21 33.11
N GLY A 222 18.06 -34.19 33.91
CA GLY A 222 18.07 -34.08 35.38
C GLY A 222 18.43 -32.68 35.92
N ASN A 223 17.72 -32.08 36.87
CA ASN A 223 16.87 -32.65 37.91
C ASN A 223 15.58 -31.83 38.12
N LEU A 224 14.47 -32.50 37.81
CA LEU A 224 13.24 -32.63 38.61
C LEU A 224 12.72 -31.44 39.44
N THR A 225 11.59 -30.88 39.02
CA THR A 225 10.27 -31.03 39.68
C THR A 225 9.15 -30.43 38.81
N PRO A 226 8.04 -31.14 38.54
CA PRO A 226 6.81 -30.56 38.01
C PRO A 226 5.70 -30.55 39.10
N PRO A 227 4.47 -30.10 38.83
CA PRO A 227 3.98 -29.02 37.97
C PRO A 227 3.06 -28.06 38.77
N GLN A 228 2.86 -26.82 38.34
CA GLN A 228 1.61 -26.10 38.62
C GLN A 228 1.20 -25.28 37.40
N ASP A 229 -0.06 -25.49 37.04
CA ASP A 229 -0.80 -24.87 35.96
C ASP A 229 -0.72 -23.34 36.03
N ASP A 230 -0.69 -22.67 34.88
CA ASP A 230 -1.75 -21.73 34.50
C ASP A 230 -1.46 -21.01 33.17
N GLU A 231 -2.57 -20.59 32.60
CA GLU A 231 -2.84 -20.07 31.27
C GLU A 231 -1.97 -18.89 30.77
N CYS A 232 -2.00 -18.72 29.45
CA CYS A 232 -2.42 -17.46 28.80
C CYS A 232 -1.37 -16.66 27.98
N ALA A 233 -1.86 -16.30 26.79
CA ALA A 233 -1.67 -15.05 26.06
C ALA A 233 -0.32 -14.70 25.41
N THR A 234 -0.42 -14.54 24.08
CA THR A 234 0.29 -13.57 23.26
C THR A 234 0.36 -12.18 23.92
N VAL A 235 1.56 -11.66 24.18
CA VAL A 235 1.82 -10.23 24.40
C VAL A 235 3.06 -9.85 23.60
N VAL A 236 2.91 -8.95 22.62
CA VAL A 236 4.07 -8.24 22.05
C VAL A 236 4.57 -7.34 23.16
N ASP A 237 5.69 -7.71 23.76
CA ASP A 237 6.26 -7.07 24.95
C ASP A 237 6.44 -5.55 24.74
N ARG A 238 5.53 -4.76 25.33
CA ARG A 238 5.49 -3.29 25.30
C ARG A 238 6.22 -2.68 26.49
N ASP A 239 6.81 -3.50 27.35
CA ASP A 239 7.34 -3.05 28.63
C ASP A 239 8.79 -2.59 28.52
N CYS A 240 9.14 -1.63 29.36
CA CYS A 240 10.47 -1.08 29.50
C CYS A 240 11.48 -2.20 29.72
N ALA A 241 12.52 -2.26 28.90
CA ALA A 241 13.55 -3.29 29.00
C ALA A 241 14.40 -3.24 30.30
N ILE A 242 14.17 -2.25 31.16
CA ILE A 242 14.88 -2.06 32.43
C ILE A 242 14.00 -2.43 33.62
N CYS A 243 12.83 -1.82 33.76
CA CYS A 243 11.97 -2.10 34.90
C CYS A 243 10.96 -3.21 34.65
N MET A 244 10.70 -3.57 33.38
CA MET A 244 9.69 -4.56 32.97
C MET A 244 8.28 -4.32 33.55
N ASP A 245 8.00 -3.07 33.94
CA ASP A 245 6.81 -2.69 34.72
C ASP A 245 6.00 -1.59 34.03
N ARG A 246 6.66 -0.75 33.22
CA ARG A 246 6.05 0.42 32.58
C ARG A 246 6.21 0.38 31.08
N PRO A 247 5.26 0.93 30.30
CA PRO A 247 5.34 0.91 28.85
C PRO A 247 6.55 1.71 28.36
N ARG A 248 7.07 1.32 27.19
CA ARG A 248 8.10 2.07 26.48
C ARG A 248 7.51 3.39 25.96
N ASP A 249 7.88 4.49 26.59
CA ASP A 249 7.39 5.83 26.27
C ASP A 249 8.53 6.86 26.14
N CYS A 250 9.78 6.42 25.98
CA CYS A 250 10.93 7.33 25.89
C CYS A 250 11.92 6.97 24.78
N LEU A 251 12.25 7.96 23.95
CA LEU A 251 13.32 7.90 22.94
C LEU A 251 14.66 8.31 23.57
N LEU A 252 15.71 7.53 23.28
CA LEU A 252 17.08 7.82 23.70
C LEU A 252 17.85 8.52 22.57
N CYS A 253 18.20 9.80 22.74
CA CYS A 253 18.95 10.56 21.74
C CYS A 253 20.47 10.35 21.90
N PRO A 254 21.24 10.29 20.78
CA PRO A 254 20.84 10.59 19.40
C PRO A 254 20.32 9.37 18.60
N CYS A 255 20.20 8.20 19.22
CA CYS A 255 19.90 6.96 18.49
C CYS A 255 18.41 6.70 18.21
N HIS A 256 17.51 7.40 18.89
CA HIS A 256 16.06 7.29 18.78
C HIS A 256 15.49 5.88 19.04
N HIS A 257 16.17 5.04 19.82
CA HIS A 257 15.59 3.75 20.24
C HIS A 257 14.54 3.96 21.33
N LEU A 258 13.34 3.38 21.12
CA LEU A 258 12.21 3.37 22.06
C LEU A 258 12.23 2.05 22.84
N VAL A 259 13.04 1.99 23.90
CA VAL A 259 13.31 0.73 24.63
C VAL A 259 13.04 0.82 26.13
N THR A 260 12.90 2.03 26.68
CA THR A 260 12.66 2.27 28.11
C THR A 260 11.44 3.14 28.35
N CYS A 261 10.88 3.06 29.57
CA CYS A 261 10.01 4.11 30.08
C CYS A 261 10.83 5.36 30.44
N HIS A 262 10.17 6.50 30.57
CA HIS A 262 10.77 7.80 30.85
C HIS A 262 11.65 7.84 32.09
N ASP A 263 11.22 7.21 33.17
CA ASP A 263 11.97 7.22 34.43
C ASP A 263 13.25 6.36 34.36
N CYS A 264 13.17 5.20 33.70
CA CYS A 264 14.35 4.38 33.44
C CYS A 264 15.32 5.09 32.50
N ALA A 265 14.82 5.80 31.49
CA ALA A 265 15.64 6.61 30.59
C ALA A 265 16.38 7.73 31.34
N LYS A 266 15.68 8.44 32.24
CA LYS A 266 16.30 9.44 33.13
C LYS A 266 17.35 8.84 34.05
N SER A 267 17.10 7.65 34.59
CA SER A 267 18.07 6.95 35.44
C SER A 267 19.37 6.62 34.68
N LEU A 268 19.24 6.09 33.45
CA LEU A 268 20.38 5.85 32.56
C LEU A 268 21.16 7.13 32.25
N MET A 269 20.45 8.21 31.89
CA MET A 269 21.07 9.49 31.56
C MET A 269 21.82 10.09 32.77
N ASN A 270 21.23 10.01 33.98
CA ASN A 270 21.85 10.50 35.21
C ASN A 270 23.10 9.70 35.60
N ARG A 271 23.13 8.40 35.29
CA ARG A 271 24.28 7.52 35.52
C ARG A 271 25.33 7.59 34.40
N ARG A 272 25.07 8.34 33.32
CA ARG A 272 25.87 8.38 32.09
C ARG A 272 26.06 7.00 31.46
N ASP A 273 25.03 6.17 31.54
CA ASP A 273 24.99 4.85 30.89
C ASP A 273 24.72 4.98 29.39
N PHE A 274 24.98 3.90 28.65
CA PHE A 274 24.75 3.83 27.21
C PHE A 274 23.36 3.27 26.87
N CYS A 275 22.89 3.55 25.65
CA CYS A 275 21.66 2.97 25.10
C CYS A 275 21.73 1.42 25.17
N PRO A 276 20.74 0.73 25.76
CA PRO A 276 20.72 -0.73 25.88
C PRO A 276 20.76 -1.48 24.53
N ILE A 277 20.33 -0.82 23.44
CA ILE A 277 20.26 -1.42 22.10
C ILE A 277 21.58 -1.23 21.34
N CYS A 278 22.03 0.01 21.19
CA CYS A 278 23.16 0.32 20.29
C CYS A 278 24.43 0.78 21.01
N ARG A 279 24.41 0.84 22.35
CA ARG A 279 25.53 1.28 23.19
C ARG A 279 26.08 2.67 22.88
N LYS A 280 25.30 3.52 22.21
CA LYS A 280 25.62 4.95 22.04
C LYS A 280 25.35 5.72 23.33
N GLU A 281 26.12 6.77 23.57
CA GLU A 281 25.92 7.67 24.70
C GLU A 281 24.55 8.35 24.60
N ILE A 282 23.86 8.46 25.75
CA ILE A 282 22.54 9.08 25.84
C ILE A 282 22.74 10.55 26.22
N THR A 283 22.54 11.46 25.27
CA THR A 283 22.71 12.90 25.50
C THR A 283 21.41 13.57 25.95
N GLU A 284 20.27 13.00 25.55
CA GLU A 284 18.94 13.55 25.82
C GLU A 284 17.91 12.41 25.82
N THR A 285 16.81 12.62 26.55
CA THR A 285 15.66 11.70 26.62
C THR A 285 14.37 12.44 26.28
N ILE A 286 13.60 11.91 25.34
CA ILE A 286 12.35 12.52 24.87
C ILE A 286 11.19 11.59 25.17
N ARG A 287 10.22 12.06 25.96
CA ARG A 287 9.00 11.30 26.25
C ARG A 287 8.02 11.38 25.08
N VAL A 288 7.49 10.24 24.65
CA VAL A 288 6.50 10.10 23.59
C VAL A 288 5.15 9.75 24.20
N TYR A 289 4.12 10.54 23.87
CA TYR A 289 2.74 10.24 24.23
C TYR A 289 2.10 9.50 23.06
N THR A 290 1.59 8.30 23.30
CA THR A 290 0.78 7.56 22.33
C THR A 290 -0.69 7.74 22.71
N SER A 291 -1.51 8.10 21.72
CA SER A 291 -2.98 8.21 21.80
C SER A 291 -3.64 6.85 21.65
#